data_AF-A0A9J6H0V0-F1
#
_entry.id   AF-A0A9J6H0V0-F1
#
_cell.length_a   1.000
_cell.length_b   1.000
_cell.length_c   1.000
_cell.angle_alpha   90.00
_cell.angle_beta   90.00
_cell.angle_gamma   90.00
#
_symmetry.space_group_name_H-M   'P 1'
#
loop_
_entity.id
_entity.type
_entity.pdbx_description
1 polymer ?
#
loop_
_entity_poly.entity_id
_entity_poly.type
_entity_poly.pdbx_seq_one_letter_code
_entity_poly.pdbx_strand_id
1 'polypeptide(L)'
;MWKLRRALTWDQSPPGGAKKVLQETLSEKLVVHYRDTADSVQVVDALQRGLKCCGMTREGFRDWNHNDYFHCSEINMSYERCSVPASCCKANESSEGLENFYCGRNVLNMSDHEAWYLVNVESCADAANRFIKENALVIGGGSLAIVIVLGFLDMITNTVIDEINVILDIYKSVENALRRR
;
A
#
# COMPACT_ATOMS: atom_id res chain seq x y z
N MET A 1 34.09 29.63 23.12
CA MET A 1 32.79 29.33 23.77
C MET A 1 31.59 29.57 22.83
N TRP A 2 31.52 28.95 21.64
CA TRP A 2 30.33 29.07 20.75
C TRP A 2 30.05 27.82 19.89
N LYS A 3 30.61 26.66 20.25
CA LYS A 3 30.17 25.36 19.72
C LYS A 3 29.48 24.62 20.86
N LEU A 4 28.35 23.98 20.55
CA LEU A 4 27.49 23.14 21.43
C LEU A 4 26.17 23.80 21.89
N ARG A 5 25.27 24.04 20.93
CA ARG A 5 23.81 23.97 21.17
C ARG A 5 23.04 23.87 19.85
N ARG A 6 23.18 22.74 19.15
CA ARG A 6 22.26 22.38 18.04
C ARG A 6 22.35 20.88 17.73
N ALA A 7 21.95 20.05 18.68
CA ALA A 7 21.91 18.59 18.52
C ALA A 7 20.73 17.96 19.26
N LEU A 8 19.58 18.65 19.30
CA LEU A 8 18.39 18.21 20.06
C LEU A 8 17.08 18.68 19.39
N THR A 9 16.96 18.47 18.08
CA THR A 9 15.65 18.51 17.39
C THR A 9 15.60 17.31 16.45
N TRP A 10 14.94 16.24 16.89
CA TRP A 10 14.55 15.11 16.08
C TRP A 10 13.40 15.50 15.13
N ASP A 11 13.67 16.42 14.21
CA ASP A 11 12.78 16.67 13.07
C ASP A 11 13.61 16.80 11.79
N GLN A 12 14.01 15.63 11.28
CA GLN A 12 14.34 15.46 9.87
C GLN A 12 13.24 14.60 9.24
N SER A 13 12.01 15.10 9.28
CA SER A 13 10.99 14.68 8.33
C SER A 13 11.45 15.13 6.92
N PRO A 14 11.47 14.25 5.90
CA PRO A 14 11.83 14.66 4.55
C PRO A 14 10.84 15.72 4.04
N PRO A 15 11.29 16.75 3.29
CA PRO A 15 10.49 17.93 2.99
C PRO A 15 9.42 17.59 1.95
N GLY A 16 8.27 17.02 2.34
CA GLY A 16 7.01 16.93 1.58
C GLY A 16 7.04 16.24 0.19
N GLY A 17 8.21 15.95 -0.38
CA GLY A 17 8.41 15.53 -1.76
C GLY A 17 8.20 14.04 -1.95
N ALA A 18 8.63 13.20 -1.02
CA ALA A 18 8.43 11.76 -1.12
C ALA A 18 6.93 11.38 -1.11
N LYS A 19 6.12 11.99 -0.22
CA LYS A 19 4.67 11.78 -0.19
C LYS A 19 4.02 12.26 -1.50
N LYS A 20 4.44 13.42 -2.02
CA LYS A 20 3.88 14.00 -3.24
C LYS A 20 4.24 13.15 -4.48
N VAL A 21 5.51 12.80 -4.64
CA VAL A 21 5.99 11.92 -5.72
C VAL A 21 5.30 10.58 -5.66
N LEU A 22 5.18 9.99 -4.46
CA LEU A 22 4.46 8.73 -4.28
C LEU A 22 2.98 8.88 -4.69
N GLN A 23 2.30 9.94 -4.26
CA GLN A 23 0.90 10.19 -4.62
C GLN A 23 0.70 10.40 -6.13
N GLU A 24 1.57 11.17 -6.78
CA GLU A 24 1.52 11.42 -8.22
C GLU A 24 1.79 10.13 -9.02
N THR A 25 2.84 9.39 -8.68
CA THR A 25 3.15 8.10 -9.33
C THR A 25 2.07 7.06 -9.09
N LEU A 26 1.46 7.02 -7.89
CA LEU A 26 0.34 6.13 -7.61
C LEU A 26 -0.89 6.50 -8.43
N SER A 27 -1.21 7.79 -8.57
CA SER A 27 -2.34 8.25 -9.40
C SER A 27 -2.16 7.85 -10.86
N GLU A 28 -0.99 8.15 -11.43
CA GLU A 28 -0.68 7.84 -12.82
C GLU A 28 -0.78 6.32 -13.07
N LYS A 29 -0.21 5.48 -12.21
CA LYS A 29 -0.21 4.03 -12.42
C LYS A 29 -1.54 3.35 -12.07
N LEU A 30 -2.23 3.82 -11.05
CA LEU A 30 -3.39 3.11 -10.49
C LEU A 30 -4.73 3.69 -10.95
N VAL A 31 -4.81 5.00 -11.19
CA VAL A 31 -6.05 5.66 -11.60
C VAL A 31 -6.13 5.74 -13.12
N VAL A 32 -5.11 6.25 -13.80
CA VAL A 32 -5.14 6.38 -15.28
C VAL A 32 -5.21 5.00 -15.94
N HIS A 33 -4.36 4.06 -15.52
CA HIS A 33 -4.31 2.69 -16.07
C HIS A 33 -5.21 1.68 -15.34
N TYR A 34 -6.23 2.15 -14.61
CA TYR A 34 -7.12 1.29 -13.84
C TYR A 34 -7.82 0.22 -14.71
N ARG A 35 -8.20 0.56 -15.95
CA ARG A 35 -8.93 -0.36 -16.85
C ARG A 35 -8.03 -1.18 -17.79
N ASP A 36 -6.71 -1.03 -17.70
CA ASP A 36 -5.79 -1.61 -18.68
C ASP A 36 -5.52 -3.09 -18.45
N THR A 37 -5.48 -3.54 -17.19
CA THR A 37 -5.23 -4.95 -16.82
C THR A 37 -6.14 -5.42 -15.67
N ALA A 38 -6.34 -6.73 -15.55
CA ALA A 38 -7.10 -7.29 -14.42
C ALA A 38 -6.41 -7.03 -13.07
N ASP A 39 -5.07 -6.99 -13.06
CA ASP A 39 -4.27 -6.78 -11.85
C ASP A 39 -4.42 -5.35 -11.32
N SER A 40 -4.44 -4.33 -12.21
CA SER A 40 -4.63 -2.95 -11.78
C SER A 40 -6.01 -2.74 -11.15
N VAL A 41 -7.06 -3.33 -11.73
CA VAL A 41 -8.39 -3.37 -11.12
C VAL A 41 -8.33 -4.03 -9.75
N GLN A 42 -7.80 -5.24 -9.65
CA GLN A 42 -7.79 -6.01 -8.40
C GLN A 42 -7.03 -5.29 -7.28
N VAL A 43 -5.86 -4.71 -7.57
CA VAL A 43 -5.04 -4.01 -6.58
C VAL A 43 -5.77 -2.77 -6.06
N VAL A 44 -6.33 -1.96 -6.96
CA VAL A 44 -7.04 -0.73 -6.58
C VAL A 44 -8.29 -1.06 -5.76
N ASP A 45 -9.06 -2.04 -6.22
CA ASP A 45 -10.27 -2.49 -5.56
C ASP A 45 -10.00 -3.05 -4.17
N ALA A 46 -8.95 -3.86 -4.01
CA ALA A 46 -8.56 -4.43 -2.73
C ALA A 46 -8.11 -3.32 -1.76
N LEU A 47 -7.36 -2.34 -2.26
CA LEU A 47 -6.90 -1.21 -1.45
C LEU A 47 -8.07 -0.35 -0.97
N GLN A 48 -8.98 0.03 -1.88
CA GLN A 48 -10.13 0.89 -1.57
C GLN A 48 -11.10 0.24 -0.59
N ARG A 49 -11.39 -1.05 -0.77
CA ARG A 49 -12.23 -1.82 0.16
C ARG A 49 -11.54 -2.02 1.52
N GLY A 50 -10.27 -2.40 1.52
CA GLY A 50 -9.52 -2.72 2.73
C GLY A 50 -9.32 -1.50 3.64
N LEU A 51 -9.00 -0.34 3.04
CA LEU A 51 -8.77 0.91 3.78
C LEU A 51 -10.03 1.78 3.91
N LYS A 52 -11.15 1.40 3.28
CA LYS A 52 -12.40 2.18 3.20
C LYS A 52 -12.13 3.62 2.72
N CYS A 53 -11.54 3.73 1.54
CA CYS A 53 -11.12 4.99 0.91
C CYS A 53 -11.51 5.03 -0.57
N CYS A 54 -11.40 6.19 -1.20
CA CYS A 54 -11.58 6.35 -2.65
C CYS A 54 -10.56 7.35 -3.19
N GLY A 55 -9.87 6.95 -4.26
CA GLY A 55 -8.75 7.69 -4.85
C GLY A 55 -7.40 7.51 -4.14
N MET A 56 -6.34 7.99 -4.78
CA MET A 56 -4.93 7.77 -4.41
C MET A 56 -4.23 9.05 -3.94
N THR A 57 -4.57 10.18 -4.53
CA THR A 57 -4.02 11.51 -4.23
C THR A 57 -4.86 12.23 -3.18
N ARG A 58 -4.51 13.48 -2.91
CA ARG A 58 -5.23 14.35 -1.97
C ARG A 58 -6.61 14.77 -2.47
N GLU A 59 -6.91 14.60 -3.76
CA GLU A 59 -8.23 14.91 -4.32
C GLU A 59 -9.28 13.81 -4.00
N GLY A 60 -8.83 12.68 -3.45
CA GLY A 60 -9.70 11.59 -3.00
C GLY A 60 -10.54 11.06 -4.15
N PHE A 61 -11.85 10.94 -3.96
CA PHE A 61 -12.75 10.40 -4.98
C PHE A 61 -12.70 11.14 -6.32
N ARG A 62 -12.24 12.41 -6.36
CA ARG A 62 -12.13 13.19 -7.60
C ARG A 62 -10.96 12.77 -8.49
N ASP A 63 -10.02 11.99 -7.98
CA ASP A 63 -8.92 11.43 -8.78
C ASP A 63 -9.42 10.69 -10.01
N TRP A 64 -10.58 10.02 -9.89
CA TRP A 64 -11.20 9.27 -10.97
C TRP A 64 -11.52 10.11 -12.21
N ASN A 65 -11.56 11.44 -12.10
CA ASN A 65 -11.69 12.31 -13.25
C ASN A 65 -10.49 12.27 -14.21
N HIS A 66 -9.34 11.76 -13.77
CA HIS A 66 -8.14 11.58 -14.59
C HIS A 66 -8.15 10.29 -15.42
N ASN A 67 -9.13 9.41 -15.21
CA ASN A 67 -9.28 8.19 -15.99
C ASN A 67 -10.25 8.42 -17.16
N ASP A 68 -9.88 8.02 -18.37
CA ASP A 68 -10.68 8.26 -19.58
C ASP A 68 -12.10 7.65 -19.53
N TYR A 69 -12.30 6.56 -18.79
CA TYR A 69 -13.62 5.93 -18.66
C TYR A 69 -14.53 6.66 -17.66
N PHE A 70 -13.96 7.30 -16.64
CA PHE A 70 -14.70 7.95 -15.55
C PHE A 70 -14.77 9.48 -15.70
N HIS A 71 -13.90 10.07 -16.52
CA HIS A 71 -13.79 11.50 -16.76
C HIS A 71 -15.16 12.14 -17.08
N CYS A 72 -15.52 13.14 -16.28
CA CYS A 72 -16.67 14.00 -16.50
C CYS A 72 -16.48 14.93 -17.70
N SER A 73 -16.81 14.44 -18.89
CA SER A 73 -16.91 15.25 -20.10
C SER A 73 -18.19 14.90 -20.85
N GLU A 74 -18.85 15.89 -21.41
CA GLU A 74 -20.05 15.69 -22.25
C GLU A 74 -19.73 14.87 -23.52
N ILE A 75 -18.48 14.94 -23.98
CA ILE A 75 -17.98 14.19 -25.13
C ILE A 75 -17.67 12.73 -24.74
N ASN A 76 -17.48 12.46 -23.45
CA ASN A 76 -17.21 11.11 -22.99
C ASN A 76 -18.47 10.23 -23.10
N MET A 77 -18.40 9.23 -23.99
CA MET A 77 -19.48 8.28 -24.25
C MET A 77 -19.41 7.04 -23.34
N SER A 78 -18.44 6.97 -22.43
CA SER A 78 -18.35 5.89 -21.46
C SER A 78 -19.63 5.80 -20.61
N TYR A 79 -20.12 4.58 -20.40
CA TYR A 79 -21.22 4.30 -19.48
C TYR A 79 -20.88 4.69 -18.04
N GLU A 80 -19.59 4.69 -17.71
CA GLU A 80 -19.05 4.98 -16.38
C GLU A 80 -18.63 6.45 -16.22
N ARG A 81 -18.97 7.33 -17.17
CA ARG A 81 -18.64 8.76 -17.05
C ARG A 81 -19.22 9.37 -15.77
N CYS A 82 -18.49 10.32 -15.20
CA CYS A 82 -18.85 10.97 -13.94
C CYS A 82 -19.09 10.01 -12.77
N SER A 83 -18.55 8.80 -12.83
CA SER A 83 -18.70 7.81 -11.75
C SER A 83 -17.38 7.49 -11.08
N VAL A 84 -17.46 6.76 -9.98
CA VAL A 84 -16.32 6.12 -9.33
C VAL A 84 -16.55 4.60 -9.31
N PRO A 85 -15.50 3.77 -9.21
CA PRO A 85 -15.67 2.32 -9.11
C PRO A 85 -16.52 1.89 -7.91
N ALA A 86 -17.13 0.72 -8.05
CA ALA A 86 -17.95 0.13 -7.00
C ALA A 86 -17.17 -0.09 -5.69
N SER A 87 -15.86 -0.33 -5.74
CA SER A 87 -14.99 -0.48 -4.56
C SER A 87 -14.90 0.77 -3.67
N CYS A 88 -15.27 1.95 -4.18
CA CYS A 88 -15.41 3.17 -3.39
C CYS A 88 -16.71 3.22 -2.57
N CYS A 89 -17.69 2.36 -2.87
CA CYS A 89 -18.99 2.36 -2.22
C CYS A 89 -18.88 2.01 -0.74
N LYS A 90 -19.67 2.72 0.08
CA LYS A 90 -19.85 2.30 1.46
C LYS A 90 -20.68 1.02 1.49
N ALA A 91 -20.23 0.04 2.27
CA ALA A 91 -21.06 -1.12 2.57
C ALA A 91 -22.25 -0.65 3.41
N ASN A 92 -23.46 -0.80 2.87
CA ASN A 92 -24.68 -0.49 3.61
C ASN A 92 -24.89 -1.56 4.69
N GLU A 93 -24.96 -1.14 5.96
CA GLU A 93 -25.19 -2.06 7.08
C GLU A 93 -26.53 -2.81 6.98
N SER A 94 -27.49 -2.29 6.21
CA SER A 94 -28.84 -2.82 6.02
C SER A 94 -28.98 -3.85 4.91
N SER A 95 -27.99 -3.99 4.02
CA SER A 95 -28.00 -4.96 2.93
C SER A 95 -26.88 -5.95 3.17
N GLU A 96 -27.21 -7.15 3.64
CA GLU A 96 -26.36 -8.33 3.95
C GLU A 96 -25.10 -8.48 3.07
N GLY A 97 -24.10 -7.61 3.23
CA GLY A 97 -22.89 -7.58 2.40
C GLY A 97 -23.08 -7.31 0.91
N LEU A 98 -24.27 -6.92 0.43
CA LEU A 98 -24.50 -6.67 -1.00
C LEU A 98 -24.05 -5.25 -1.39
N GLU A 99 -22.90 -5.17 -2.05
CA GLU A 99 -22.33 -3.92 -2.57
C GLU A 99 -23.27 -3.35 -3.65
N ASN A 100 -23.72 -2.10 -3.47
CA ASN A 100 -24.51 -1.43 -4.51
C ASN A 100 -23.57 -1.00 -5.65
N PHE A 101 -23.46 -1.83 -6.69
CA PHE A 101 -22.64 -1.55 -7.87
C PHE A 101 -22.98 -0.23 -8.58
N TYR A 102 -24.15 0.37 -8.29
CA TYR A 102 -24.58 1.64 -8.87
C TYR A 102 -24.36 2.85 -7.96
N CYS A 103 -23.82 2.68 -6.75
CA CYS A 103 -23.66 3.80 -5.81
C CYS A 103 -22.73 4.90 -6.36
N GLY A 104 -21.72 4.51 -7.15
CA GLY A 104 -20.71 5.42 -7.68
C GLY A 104 -21.19 6.27 -8.85
N ARG A 105 -22.38 6.02 -9.41
CA ARG A 105 -22.87 6.72 -10.61
C ARG A 105 -23.10 8.20 -10.33
N ASN A 106 -22.57 9.07 -11.20
CA ASN A 106 -22.72 10.53 -11.13
C ASN A 106 -22.14 11.17 -9.85
N VAL A 107 -21.39 10.42 -9.04
CA VAL A 107 -20.83 10.91 -7.77
C VAL A 107 -19.80 12.02 -7.98
N LEU A 108 -19.07 12.01 -9.11
CA LEU A 108 -18.10 13.07 -9.41
C LEU A 108 -18.75 14.46 -9.60
N ASN A 109 -20.04 14.50 -9.94
CA ASN A 109 -20.82 15.73 -10.11
C ASN A 109 -21.56 16.16 -8.82
N MET A 110 -21.42 15.38 -7.74
CA MET A 110 -22.05 15.69 -6.45
C MET A 110 -21.15 16.58 -5.59
N SER A 111 -21.77 17.23 -4.60
CA SER A 111 -21.01 17.89 -3.54
C SER A 111 -20.35 16.85 -2.62
N ASP A 112 -19.27 17.24 -1.95
CA ASP A 112 -18.54 16.34 -1.04
C ASP A 112 -19.45 15.80 0.09
N HIS A 113 -20.43 16.60 0.53
CA HIS A 113 -21.40 16.21 1.55
C HIS A 113 -22.36 15.13 1.06
N GLU A 114 -22.87 15.24 -0.18
CA GLU A 114 -23.75 14.23 -0.78
C GLU A 114 -22.96 12.94 -1.09
N ALA A 115 -21.76 13.09 -1.66
CA ALA A 115 -20.87 11.97 -1.96
C ALA A 115 -20.49 11.20 -0.69
N TRP A 116 -20.31 11.89 0.44
CA TRP A 116 -19.95 11.24 1.70
C TRP A 116 -20.97 10.21 2.18
N TYR A 117 -22.26 10.33 1.87
CA TYR A 117 -23.24 9.31 2.26
C TYR A 117 -23.16 8.04 1.40
N LEU A 118 -22.66 8.14 0.16
CA LEU A 118 -22.65 7.04 -0.81
C LEU A 118 -21.28 6.33 -0.89
N VAL A 119 -20.20 7.11 -0.85
CA VAL A 119 -18.83 6.62 -1.09
C VAL A 119 -17.87 7.08 0.00
N ASN A 120 -16.73 6.40 0.11
CA ASN A 120 -15.64 6.81 0.97
C ASN A 120 -14.86 7.97 0.33
N VAL A 121 -15.21 9.23 0.62
CA VAL A 121 -14.60 10.41 -0.03
C VAL A 121 -13.10 10.63 0.28
N GLU A 122 -12.57 9.94 1.29
CA GLU A 122 -11.19 10.12 1.74
C GLU A 122 -10.16 9.44 0.82
N SER A 123 -9.02 10.09 0.64
CA SER A 123 -7.83 9.53 -0.01
C SER A 123 -7.31 8.25 0.66
N CYS A 124 -6.94 7.25 -0.14
CA CYS A 124 -6.30 6.04 0.38
C CYS A 124 -4.94 6.29 1.05
N ALA A 125 -4.21 7.33 0.64
CA ALA A 125 -2.95 7.68 1.29
C ALA A 125 -3.17 8.18 2.73
N ASP A 126 -4.23 8.96 2.96
CA ASP A 126 -4.55 9.49 4.28
C ASP A 126 -5.25 8.43 5.14
N ALA A 127 -6.11 7.60 4.55
CA ALA A 127 -6.70 6.44 5.22
C ALA A 127 -5.64 5.42 5.67
N ALA A 128 -4.64 5.14 4.83
CA ALA A 128 -3.50 4.29 5.20
C ALA A 128 -2.72 4.87 6.38
N ASN A 129 -2.46 6.17 6.36
CA ASN A 129 -1.76 6.84 7.45
C ASN A 129 -2.56 6.79 8.77
N ARG A 130 -3.88 6.97 8.72
CA ARG A 130 -4.74 6.78 9.89
C ARG A 130 -4.68 5.34 10.38
N PHE A 131 -4.84 4.37 9.49
CA PHE A 131 -4.79 2.94 9.84
C PHE A 131 -3.48 2.58 10.54
N ILE A 132 -2.35 3.04 10.02
CA ILE A 132 -1.03 2.80 10.62
C ILE A 132 -0.93 3.44 12.00
N LYS A 133 -1.40 4.69 12.16
CA LYS A 133 -1.35 5.39 13.45
C LYS A 133 -2.21 4.70 14.51
N GLU A 134 -3.40 4.27 14.14
CA GLU A 134 -4.33 3.60 15.05
C GLU A 134 -3.87 2.18 15.41
N ASN A 135 -3.20 1.48 14.49
CA ASN A 135 -2.72 0.11 14.68
C ASN A 135 -1.20 0.03 14.92
N ALA A 136 -0.55 1.14 15.26
CA ALA A 136 0.91 1.25 15.34
C ALA A 136 1.51 0.23 16.32
N LEU A 137 0.85 -0.01 17.45
CA LEU A 137 1.31 -0.99 18.45
C LEU A 137 1.22 -2.43 17.94
N VAL A 138 0.14 -2.77 17.24
CA VAL A 138 -0.06 -4.12 16.71
C VAL A 138 0.93 -4.38 15.57
N ILE A 139 1.08 -3.45 14.65
CA ILE A 139 2.02 -3.54 13.52
C ILE A 139 3.46 -3.56 14.03
N GLY A 140 3.79 -2.68 14.98
CA GLY A 140 5.12 -2.60 15.59
C GLY A 140 5.46 -3.87 16.38
N GLY A 141 4.53 -4.36 17.21
CA GLY A 141 4.71 -5.59 17.96
C GLY A 141 4.82 -6.82 17.05
N GLY A 142 3.97 -6.92 16.03
CA GLY A 142 4.02 -8.00 15.04
C GLY A 142 5.31 -8.02 14.24
N SER A 143 5.77 -6.85 13.77
CA SER A 143 7.04 -6.76 13.04
C SER A 143 8.24 -7.12 13.92
N LEU A 144 8.27 -6.68 15.18
CA LEU A 144 9.31 -7.07 16.14
C LEU A 144 9.30 -8.59 16.39
N ALA A 145 8.13 -9.20 16.58
CA ALA A 145 8.01 -10.63 16.78
C ALA A 145 8.52 -11.42 15.56
N ILE A 146 8.19 -10.99 14.35
CA ILE A 146 8.70 -11.58 13.11
C ILE A 146 10.23 -11.49 13.06
N VAL A 147 10.81 -10.33 13.36
CA VAL A 147 12.28 -10.15 13.37
C VAL A 147 12.95 -11.09 14.36
N ILE A 148 12.37 -11.26 15.55
CA ILE A 148 12.89 -12.19 16.56
C ILE A 148 12.87 -13.62 16.02
N VAL A 149 11.76 -14.06 15.44
CA VAL A 149 11.62 -15.41 14.87
C VAL A 149 12.61 -15.62 13.72
N LEU A 150 12.71 -14.66 12.79
CA LEU A 150 13.66 -14.74 11.69
C LEU A 150 15.12 -14.77 12.19
N GLY A 151 15.46 -14.02 13.23
CA GLY A 151 16.77 -14.07 13.86
C GLY A 151 17.10 -15.43 14.48
N PHE A 152 16.12 -16.08 15.12
CA PHE A 152 16.30 -17.45 15.63
C PHE A 152 16.49 -18.47 14.51
N LEU A 153 15.72 -18.36 13.42
CA LEU A 153 15.86 -19.24 12.26
C LEU A 153 17.22 -19.06 11.56
N ASP A 154 17.68 -17.82 11.46
CA ASP A 154 19.01 -17.50 10.92
C ASP A 154 20.11 -18.11 11.80
N MET A 155 20.02 -17.97 13.12
CA MET A 155 20.98 -18.58 14.06
C MET A 155 21.08 -20.10 13.86
N ILE A 156 19.94 -20.80 13.79
CA ILE A 156 19.92 -22.26 13.58
C ILE A 156 20.55 -22.61 12.22
N THR A 157 20.17 -21.89 11.16
CA THR A 157 20.69 -22.14 9.81
C THR A 157 22.22 -22.01 9.78
N ASN A 158 22.75 -20.96 10.41
CA ASN A 158 24.19 -20.73 10.50
C ASN A 158 24.89 -21.83 11.31
N THR A 159 24.32 -22.32 12.41
CA THR A 159 24.90 -23.44 13.16
C THR A 159 25.02 -24.72 12.33
N VAL A 160 24.02 -25.02 11.50
CA VAL A 160 24.04 -26.21 10.62
C VAL A 160 25.08 -26.05 9.51
N ILE A 161 25.20 -24.85 8.93
CA ILE A 161 26.20 -24.55 7.91
C ILE A 161 27.61 -24.74 8.47
N ASP A 162 27.88 -24.30 9.70
CA ASP A 162 29.19 -24.46 10.35
C ASP A 162 29.56 -25.94 10.52
N GLU A 163 28.63 -26.80 10.94
CA GLU A 163 28.88 -28.24 11.04
C GLU A 163 29.20 -28.87 9.67
N ILE A 164 28.45 -28.52 8.63
CA ILE A 164 28.69 -29.00 7.27
C ILE A 164 30.07 -28.57 6.78
N ASN A 165 30.47 -27.32 7.06
CA ASN A 165 31.77 -26.80 6.66
C ASN A 165 32.93 -27.55 7.34
N VAL A 166 32.78 -27.91 8.62
CA VAL A 166 33.78 -28.71 9.34
C VAL A 166 33.93 -30.10 8.71
N ILE A 167 32.81 -30.78 8.40
CA ILE A 167 32.84 -32.11 7.76
C ILE A 167 33.51 -32.02 6.38
N LEU A 168 33.19 -31.00 5.59
CA LEU A 168 33.79 -30.77 4.27
C LEU A 168 35.29 -30.51 4.36
N ASP A 169 35.75 -29.78 5.37
CA ASP A 169 37.17 -29.52 5.59
C ASP A 169 37.93 -30.81 5.94
N ILE A 170 37.35 -31.66 6.81
CA ILE A 170 37.90 -32.98 7.14
C ILE A 170 37.99 -33.85 5.89
N TYR A 171 36.91 -33.93 5.10
CA TYR A 171 36.90 -34.73 3.87
C TYR A 171 38.00 -34.27 2.89
N LYS A 172 38.11 -32.96 2.66
CA LYS A 172 39.17 -32.39 1.81
C LYS A 172 40.57 -32.65 2.34
N SER A 173 40.75 -32.58 3.67
CA SER A 173 42.04 -32.86 4.32
C SER A 173 42.48 -34.31 4.10
N VAL A 174 41.56 -35.28 4.29
CA VAL A 174 41.82 -36.70 4.05
C VAL A 174 42.09 -36.98 2.57
N GLU A 175 41.29 -36.41 1.66
CA GLU A 175 41.51 -36.56 0.22
C GLU A 175 42.89 -36.04 -0.21
N ASN A 176 43.29 -34.88 0.31
CA ASN A 176 44.61 -34.29 0.05
C ASN A 176 45.75 -35.15 0.62
N ALA A 177 45.54 -35.83 1.76
CA ALA A 177 46.52 -36.74 2.34
C ALA A 177 46.66 -38.04 1.52
N LEU A 178 45.55 -38.59 1.02
CA LEU A 178 45.55 -39.74 0.12
C LEU A 178 46.23 -39.43 -1.21
N ARG A 179 45.97 -38.25 -1.80
CA ARG A 179 46.57 -37.83 -3.07
C ARG A 179 48.10 -37.63 -3.01
N ARG A 180 48.67 -37.43 -1.83
CA ARG A 180 50.13 -37.27 -1.63
C ARG A 180 50.88 -38.59 -1.44
N ARG A 181 50.19 -39.71 -1.26
CA ARG A 181 50.78 -41.06 -1.25
C ARG A 181 50.75 -41.67 -2.64
#